data_AF-A0A3B3ZEQ3-F1
#
_entry.id   AF-A0A3B3ZEQ3-F1
#
_cell.length_a   1.000
_cell.length_b   1.000
_cell.length_c   1.000
_cell.angle_alpha   90.00
_cell.angle_beta   90.00
_cell.angle_gamma   90.00
#
_symmetry.space_group_name_H-M   'P 1'
#
loop_
_entity.id
_entity.type
_entity.pdbx_description
1 polymer ?
#
loop_
_entity_poly.entity_id
_entity_poly.type
_entity_poly.pdbx_seq_one_letter_code
_entity_poly.pdbx_strand_id
1 'polypeptide(L)'
;MELLQMDKLNADVTHPFHLMRQFEQLQLFCSHLQDVLRDHTGLRQRLLRPLGWTHLPVPAHLHRYVVEVVRMFLDFIETLELKISFVRHSSSSSSLSQLLTLAVEVQTLSSQILTWKEVRSSILSDSSERTVTSEP
;
A
#
# COMPACT_ATOMS: atom_id res chain seq x y z
N MET A 1 -38.46 -89.44 6.47
CA MET A 1 -38.88 -88.13 7.02
C MET A 1 -37.69 -87.17 7.15
N GLU A 2 -36.47 -87.67 7.33
CA GLU A 2 -35.23 -86.86 7.49
C GLU A 2 -34.85 -86.03 6.27
N LEU A 3 -35.02 -86.55 5.04
CA LEU A 3 -34.66 -85.83 3.81
C LEU A 3 -35.42 -84.50 3.66
N LEU A 4 -36.72 -84.48 3.97
CA LEU A 4 -37.55 -83.27 3.91
C LEU A 4 -37.22 -82.27 5.03
N GLN A 5 -36.75 -82.75 6.18
CA GLN A 5 -36.24 -81.86 7.23
C GLN A 5 -34.91 -81.22 6.82
N MET A 6 -34.03 -81.99 6.18
CA MET A 6 -32.75 -81.48 5.68
C MET A 6 -32.95 -80.46 4.55
N ASP A 7 -33.92 -80.68 3.66
CA ASP A 7 -34.27 -79.74 2.60
C ASP A 7 -34.85 -78.42 3.16
N LYS A 8 -35.68 -78.51 4.20
CA LYS A 8 -36.21 -77.33 4.92
C LYS A 8 -35.11 -76.54 5.64
N LEU A 9 -34.09 -77.22 6.18
CA LEU A 9 -32.97 -76.57 6.86
C LEU A 9 -32.01 -75.89 5.89
N ASN A 10 -31.86 -76.43 4.68
CA ASN A 10 -30.98 -75.88 3.65
C ASN A 10 -31.68 -74.91 2.69
N ALA A 11 -33.00 -74.74 2.84
CA ALA A 11 -33.86 -73.90 2.00
C ALA A 11 -33.36 -72.46 1.82
N ASP A 12 -32.68 -71.91 2.83
CA ASP A 12 -32.13 -70.56 2.79
C ASP A 12 -30.92 -70.40 1.84
N VAL A 13 -30.20 -71.49 1.58
CA VAL A 13 -29.03 -71.55 0.68
C VAL A 13 -29.30 -72.27 -0.63
N THR A 14 -30.36 -73.07 -0.73
CA THR A 14 -30.68 -73.85 -1.94
C THR A 14 -31.85 -73.28 -2.73
N HIS A 15 -32.84 -72.65 -2.08
CA HIS A 15 -33.99 -72.14 -2.81
C HIS A 15 -33.73 -70.76 -3.42
N PRO A 16 -34.01 -70.59 -4.73
CA PRO A 16 -33.85 -69.32 -5.42
C PRO A 16 -34.57 -68.14 -4.77
N PHE A 17 -35.73 -68.40 -4.13
CA PHE A 17 -36.49 -67.37 -3.43
C PHE A 17 -35.74 -66.76 -2.24
N HIS A 18 -35.13 -67.59 -1.40
CA HIS A 18 -34.37 -67.13 -0.24
C HIS A 18 -33.05 -66.49 -0.65
N LEU A 19 -32.37 -67.08 -1.65
CA LEU A 19 -31.15 -66.51 -2.24
C LEU A 19 -31.40 -65.14 -2.89
N MET A 20 -32.50 -64.99 -3.65
CA MET A 20 -32.89 -63.73 -4.27
C MET A 20 -33.14 -62.65 -3.22
N ARG A 21 -33.85 -62.98 -2.14
CA ARG A 21 -34.08 -62.05 -1.03
C ARG A 21 -32.78 -61.61 -0.35
N GLN A 22 -31.83 -62.54 -0.13
CA GLN A 22 -30.53 -62.19 0.44
C GLN A 22 -29.70 -61.34 -0.53
N PHE A 23 -29.76 -61.63 -1.83
CA PHE A 23 -29.10 -60.85 -2.87
C PHE A 23 -29.65 -59.41 -2.93
N GLU A 24 -30.96 -59.23 -2.85
CA GLU A 24 -31.59 -57.91 -2.80
C GLU A 24 -31.14 -57.10 -1.57
N GLN A 25 -31.05 -57.75 -0.41
CA GLN A 25 -30.55 -57.12 0.82
C GLN A 25 -29.08 -56.71 0.69
N LEU A 26 -28.25 -57.57 0.13
CA LEU A 26 -26.84 -57.28 -0.12
C LEU A 26 -26.68 -56.15 -1.15
N GLN A 27 -27.47 -56.16 -2.21
CA GLN A 27 -27.45 -55.12 -3.24
C GLN A 27 -27.87 -53.76 -2.66
N LEU A 28 -28.91 -53.74 -1.82
CA LEU A 28 -29.33 -52.56 -1.10
C LEU A 28 -28.21 -52.03 -0.19
N PHE A 29 -27.57 -52.91 0.58
CA PHE A 29 -26.43 -52.55 1.43
C PHE A 29 -25.27 -51.96 0.61
N CYS A 30 -24.90 -52.59 -0.51
CA CYS A 30 -23.86 -52.11 -1.42
C CYS A 30 -24.20 -50.72 -1.97
N SER A 31 -25.47 -50.48 -2.34
CA SER A 31 -25.91 -49.16 -2.83
C SER A 31 -25.75 -48.08 -1.76
N HIS A 32 -26.15 -48.37 -0.52
CA HIS A 32 -25.98 -47.45 0.61
C HIS A 32 -24.50 -47.17 0.90
N LEU A 33 -23.63 -48.18 0.85
CA LEU A 33 -22.20 -48.00 1.04
C LEU A 33 -21.61 -47.08 -0.04
N GLN A 34 -22.04 -47.26 -1.29
CA GLN A 34 -21.61 -46.42 -2.41
C GLN A 34 -22.04 -44.96 -2.24
N ASP A 35 -23.28 -44.72 -1.77
CA ASP A 35 -23.76 -43.37 -1.47
C ASP A 35 -22.95 -42.72 -0.34
N VAL A 36 -22.69 -43.44 0.76
CA VAL A 36 -21.87 -42.94 1.88
C VAL A 36 -20.45 -42.59 1.42
N LEU A 37 -19.82 -43.42 0.58
CA LEU A 37 -18.50 -43.14 0.03
C LEU A 37 -18.49 -41.91 -0.88
N ARG A 38 -19.54 -41.73 -1.69
CA ARG A 38 -19.70 -40.53 -2.52
C ARG A 38 -19.84 -39.28 -1.66
N ASP A 39 -20.63 -39.34 -0.60
CA ASP A 39 -20.85 -38.23 0.33
C ASP A 39 -19.57 -37.89 1.10
N HIS A 40 -18.84 -38.89 1.59
CA HIS A 40 -17.54 -38.68 2.23
C HIS A 40 -16.53 -38.05 1.28
N THR A 41 -16.49 -38.51 0.01
CA THR A 41 -15.61 -37.93 -1.01
C THR A 41 -16.02 -36.50 -1.33
N GLY A 42 -17.32 -36.22 -1.45
CA GLY A 42 -17.86 -34.88 -1.67
C GLY A 42 -17.56 -33.93 -0.50
N LEU A 43 -17.70 -34.42 0.74
CA LEU A 43 -17.34 -33.67 1.94
C LEU A 43 -15.85 -33.38 1.99
N ARG A 44 -15.00 -34.38 1.74
CA ARG A 44 -13.54 -34.20 1.65
C ARG A 44 -13.18 -33.18 0.57
N GLN A 45 -13.80 -33.22 -0.60
CA GLN A 45 -13.60 -32.23 -1.66
C GLN A 45 -14.04 -30.83 -1.22
N ARG A 46 -15.13 -30.70 -0.46
CA ARG A 46 -15.60 -29.41 0.08
C ARG A 46 -14.69 -28.87 1.19
N LEU A 47 -14.09 -29.74 1.99
CA LEU A 47 -13.14 -29.38 3.04
C LEU A 47 -11.75 -29.06 2.48
N LEU A 48 -11.34 -29.75 1.41
CA LEU A 48 -10.10 -29.50 0.68
C LEU A 48 -10.21 -28.33 -0.29
N ARG A 49 -11.42 -27.98 -0.73
CA ARG A 49 -11.65 -26.71 -1.42
C ARG A 49 -11.13 -25.64 -0.47
N PRO A 50 -10.11 -24.86 -0.87
CA PRO A 50 -9.61 -23.81 -0.03
C PRO A 50 -10.80 -22.94 0.34
N LEU A 51 -11.08 -22.80 1.64
CA LEU A 51 -12.04 -21.81 2.10
C LEU A 51 -11.63 -20.52 1.40
N GLY A 52 -12.52 -20.01 0.54
CA GLY A 52 -12.26 -18.79 -0.18
C GLY A 52 -11.72 -17.78 0.81
N TRP A 53 -10.54 -17.23 0.50
CA TRP A 53 -9.82 -16.23 1.27
C TRP A 53 -8.92 -16.74 2.41
N THR A 54 -8.22 -17.86 2.20
CA THR A 54 -6.82 -17.91 2.68
C THR A 54 -5.93 -17.20 1.66
N HIS A 55 -6.18 -15.91 1.46
CA HIS A 55 -5.04 -15.02 1.23
C HIS A 55 -4.25 -15.16 2.53
N LEU A 56 -3.27 -16.05 2.60
CA LEU A 56 -2.14 -15.74 3.47
C LEU A 56 -1.59 -14.46 2.83
N PRO A 57 -1.81 -13.28 3.44
CA PRO A 57 -1.21 -12.07 2.91
C PRO A 57 0.27 -12.29 3.13
N VAL A 58 0.98 -12.62 2.05
CA VAL A 58 2.38 -13.01 2.09
C VAL A 58 2.62 -14.38 2.77
N PRO A 59 3.41 -15.28 2.18
CA PRO A 59 3.88 -16.50 2.86
C PRO A 59 4.52 -16.20 4.22
N ALA A 60 4.28 -17.02 5.25
CA ALA A 60 4.73 -16.77 6.62
C ALA A 60 6.26 -16.58 6.76
N HIS A 61 7.05 -17.28 5.93
CA HIS A 61 8.51 -17.11 5.90
C HIS A 61 8.96 -15.75 5.33
N LEU A 62 8.08 -15.06 4.59
CA LEU A 62 8.33 -13.75 4.01
C LEU A 62 7.85 -12.59 4.90
N HIS A 63 7.08 -12.86 5.96
CA HIS A 63 6.55 -11.83 6.86
C HIS A 63 7.65 -11.00 7.51
N ARG A 64 8.74 -11.64 7.95
CA ARG A 64 9.89 -10.94 8.53
C ARG A 64 10.47 -9.89 7.56
N TYR A 65 10.65 -10.27 6.30
CA TYR A 65 11.20 -9.37 5.29
C TYR A 65 10.25 -8.21 4.98
N VAL A 66 8.94 -8.48 4.90
CA VAL A 66 7.94 -7.42 4.69
C VAL A 66 7.94 -6.43 5.85
N VAL A 67 8.00 -6.91 7.10
CA VAL A 67 8.06 -6.04 8.29
C VAL A 67 9.35 -5.21 8.28
N GLU A 68 10.50 -5.81 7.94
CA GLU A 68 11.77 -5.09 7.83
C GLU A 68 11.71 -3.99 6.74
N VAL A 69 11.14 -4.28 5.57
CA VAL A 69 10.99 -3.32 4.48
C VAL A 69 10.04 -2.18 4.84
N VAL A 70 8.89 -2.49 5.43
CA VAL A 70 7.93 -1.47 5.88
C VAL A 70 8.57 -0.55 6.92
N ARG A 71 9.34 -1.11 7.87
CA ARG A 71 10.08 -0.30 8.84
C ARG A 71 11.10 0.63 8.17
N MET A 72 11.90 0.13 7.23
CA MET A 72 12.83 0.96 6.47
C MET A 72 12.14 2.10 5.71
N PHE A 73 10.95 1.84 5.14
CA PHE A 73 10.18 2.89 4.47
C PHE A 73 9.70 3.96 5.45
N LEU A 74 9.24 3.59 6.64
CA LEU A 74 8.83 4.55 7.67
C LEU A 74 10.01 5.41 8.13
N ASP A 75 11.16 4.79 8.43
CA ASP A 75 12.39 5.49 8.83
C ASP A 75 12.86 6.47 7.73
N PHE A 76 12.72 6.06 6.46
CA PHE A 76 13.04 6.91 5.32
C PHE A 76 12.10 8.11 5.21
N ILE A 77 10.78 7.90 5.35
CA ILE A 77 9.78 8.98 5.29
C ILE A 77 10.05 10.00 6.40
N GLU A 78 10.28 9.56 7.64
CA GLU A 78 10.61 10.44 8.77
C GLU A 78 11.87 11.27 8.47
N THR A 79 12.94 10.63 7.97
CA THR A 79 14.18 11.31 7.61
C THR A 79 13.97 12.34 6.49
N LEU A 80 13.12 12.01 5.51
CA LEU A 80 12.80 12.88 4.40
C LEU A 80 12.02 14.10 4.87
N GLU A 81 11.01 13.91 5.73
CA GLU A 81 10.22 14.98 6.33
C GLU A 81 11.09 15.92 7.17
N LEU A 82 12.00 15.37 7.99
CA LEU A 82 12.97 16.17 8.74
C LEU A 82 13.86 17.01 7.82
N LYS A 83 14.41 16.43 6.74
CA LYS A 83 15.22 17.19 5.78
C LYS A 83 14.41 18.26 5.04
N ILE A 84 13.19 17.97 4.61
CA ILE A 84 12.31 18.95 3.98
C ILE A 84 12.01 20.09 4.96
N SER A 85 11.71 19.75 6.21
CA SER A 85 11.49 20.76 7.25
C SER A 85 12.74 21.61 7.45
N PHE A 86 13.93 21.01 7.55
CA PHE A 86 15.18 21.74 7.71
C PHE A 86 15.43 22.68 6.54
N VAL A 87 15.31 22.19 5.30
CA VAL A 87 15.46 23.02 4.09
C VAL A 87 14.41 24.13 4.07
N ARG A 88 13.18 23.86 4.50
CA ARG A 88 12.13 24.87 4.55
C ARG A 88 12.39 25.92 5.62
N HIS A 89 12.98 25.56 6.78
CA HIS A 89 13.37 26.51 7.83
C HIS A 89 14.65 27.28 7.45
N SER A 90 15.62 26.65 6.78
CA SER A 90 16.85 27.30 6.31
C SER A 90 16.61 28.19 5.09
N SER A 91 15.67 27.77 4.22
CA SER A 91 15.15 28.56 3.09
C SER A 91 14.01 29.48 3.52
N SER A 92 13.54 29.40 4.77
CA SER A 92 12.49 30.26 5.28
C SER A 92 13.09 31.63 5.47
N SER A 93 12.85 32.46 4.46
CA SER A 93 12.41 33.84 4.59
C SER A 93 13.36 34.83 5.26
N SER A 94 14.13 34.53 6.31
CA SER A 94 14.99 35.49 7.00
C SER A 94 16.17 35.94 6.13
N SER A 95 16.96 35.03 5.58
CA SER A 95 18.13 35.40 4.77
C SER A 95 17.74 36.02 3.42
N LEU A 96 16.72 35.47 2.74
CA LEU A 96 16.18 36.06 1.52
C LEU A 96 15.46 37.39 1.77
N SER A 97 14.69 37.54 2.87
CA SER A 97 14.10 38.84 3.21
C SER A 97 15.14 39.87 3.63
N GLN A 98 16.17 39.47 4.39
CA GLN A 98 17.29 40.35 4.74
C GLN A 98 18.02 40.84 3.50
N LEU A 99 18.26 39.95 2.53
CA LEU A 99 18.88 40.31 1.25
C LEU A 99 17.99 41.24 0.43
N LEU A 100 16.68 40.98 0.37
CA LEU A 100 15.72 41.86 -0.31
C LEU A 100 15.62 43.23 0.37
N THR A 101 15.64 43.29 1.71
CA THR A 101 15.67 44.54 2.47
C THR A 101 16.95 45.32 2.18
N LEU A 102 18.11 44.67 2.21
CA LEU A 102 19.40 45.28 1.84
C LEU A 102 19.39 45.79 0.39
N ALA A 103 18.81 45.05 -0.54
CA ALA A 103 18.69 45.48 -1.94
C ALA A 103 17.83 46.75 -2.07
N VAL A 104 16.73 46.85 -1.30
CA VAL A 104 15.89 48.05 -1.25
C VAL A 104 16.65 49.23 -0.63
N GLU A 105 17.39 49.02 0.46
CA GLU A 105 18.23 50.06 1.08
C GLU A 105 19.29 50.59 0.11
N VAL A 106 19.99 49.70 -0.61
CA VAL A 106 20.98 50.11 -1.61
C VAL A 106 20.32 50.90 -2.75
N GLN A 107 19.15 50.47 -3.22
CA GLN A 107 18.42 51.19 -4.27
C GLN A 107 18.01 52.60 -3.82
N THR A 108 17.57 52.76 -2.57
CA THR A 108 17.20 54.08 -2.02
C THR A 108 18.43 54.98 -1.85
N LEU A 109 19.53 54.47 -1.32
CA LEU A 109 20.80 55.22 -1.22
C LEU A 109 21.33 55.63 -2.59
N SER A 110 21.29 54.73 -3.58
CA SER A 110 21.67 55.05 -4.96
C SER A 110 20.82 56.19 -5.53
N SER A 111 19.50 56.16 -5.28
CA SER A 111 18.59 57.21 -5.74
C SER A 111 18.91 58.55 -5.07
N GLN A 112 19.24 58.55 -3.78
CA GLN A 112 19.68 59.76 -3.07
C GLN A 112 21.01 60.30 -3.62
N ILE A 113 21.99 59.45 -3.91
CA ILE A 113 23.26 59.91 -4.47
C ILE A 113 23.05 60.56 -5.84
N LEU A 114 22.15 60.00 -6.67
CA LEU A 114 21.81 60.59 -7.96
C LEU A 114 21.16 61.96 -7.79
N THR A 115 20.22 62.13 -6.86
CA THR A 115 19.61 63.45 -6.63
C THR A 115 20.62 64.47 -6.10
N TRP A 116 21.55 64.06 -5.23
CA TRP A 116 22.61 64.94 -4.74
C TRP A 116 23.59 65.35 -5.85
N LYS A 117 23.87 64.44 -6.79
CA LYS A 117 24.68 64.73 -7.98
C LYS A 117 23.96 65.73 -8.88
N GLU A 118 22.67 65.53 -9.15
CA GLU A 118 21.83 66.43 -9.95
C GLU A 118 21.79 67.85 -9.32
N VAL A 119 21.52 67.93 -8.02
CA VAL A 119 21.50 69.19 -7.26
C VAL A 119 22.87 69.87 -7.30
N ARG A 120 23.96 69.11 -7.13
CA ARG A 120 25.32 69.67 -7.24
C ARG A 120 25.65 70.14 -8.66
N SER A 121 25.25 69.40 -9.70
CA SER A 121 25.45 69.85 -11.08
C SER A 121 24.65 71.11 -11.39
N SER A 122 23.43 71.24 -10.87
CA SER A 122 22.62 72.45 -11.04
C SER A 122 23.25 73.64 -10.31
N ILE A 123 23.77 73.47 -9.10
CA ILE A 123 24.47 74.53 -8.34
C ILE A 123 25.80 74.91 -9.01
N LEU A 124 26.53 73.95 -9.59
CA LEU A 124 27.79 74.22 -10.29
C LEU A 124 27.56 74.97 -11.62
N SER A 125 26.50 74.62 -12.35
CA SER A 125 26.08 75.34 -13.55
C SER A 125 25.61 76.77 -13.22
N ASP A 126 24.82 76.94 -12.15
CA ASP A 126 24.29 78.24 -11.70
C ASP A 126 25.38 79.14 -11.05
N SER A 127 26.48 78.57 -10.56
CA SER A 127 27.65 79.33 -10.08
C SER A 127 28.67 79.65 -11.17
N SER A 128 28.78 78.82 -12.21
CA SER A 128 29.60 79.12 -13.40
C SER A 128 29.02 80.25 -14.26
N GLU A 129 27.72 80.55 -14.15
CA GLU A 129 27.11 81.74 -14.76
C GLU A 129 27.36 83.03 -13.97
N ARG A 130 27.80 82.96 -12.70
CA ARG A 130 28.00 84.15 -11.85
C ARG A 130 29.44 84.67 -11.80
N THR A 131 30.41 83.94 -12.34
CA THR A 131 31.83 84.34 -12.31
C THR A 131 32.33 85.04 -13.58
N VAL A 132 31.48 85.28 -14.59
CA VAL A 132 31.89 85.90 -15.87
C VAL A 132 31.46 87.36 -16.02
N THR A 133 30.77 87.96 -15.03
CA THR A 133 30.41 89.38 -15.08
C THR A 133 30.75 90.10 -13.78
N SER A 134 32.02 90.43 -13.59
CA SER A 134 32.46 91.51 -12.69
C SER A 134 33.79 92.09 -13.20
N GLU A 135 33.63 93.06 -14.11
CA GLU A 135 34.39 94.30 -14.39
C GLU A 135 35.93 94.28 -14.62
N PRO A 136 36.51 95.30 -15.31
CA PRO A 136 35.94 96.60 -15.74
C PRO A 136 35.79 96.79 -17.26
#